data_AF-A0A661ZVM6-F1
#
_entry.id   AF-A0A661ZVM6-F1
#
_cell.length_a   1.000
_cell.length_b   1.000
_cell.length_c   1.000
_cell.angle_alpha   90.00
_cell.angle_beta   90.00
_cell.angle_gamma   90.00
#
_symmetry.space_group_name_H-M   'P 1'
#
loop_
_entity.id
_entity.type
_entity.pdbx_description
1 polymer ?
#
loop_
_entity_poly.entity_id
_entity_poly.type
_entity_poly.pdbx_seq_one_letter_code
_entity_poly.pdbx_strand_id
1 'polypeptide(L)'
;MQRYVEQLIEDLGQIAAQKPQEAYIEIPPQLEEAPDIGELALVPFKPISEWTGIDFEVFPEMWRLSYDQCEALNKAIFKVYDNLKLLLTDKPDEIPEDWLYEVLVSNWDYPVQYLPSSGMDLELCTGDSKT
;
A
#
# COMPACT_ATOMS: atom_id res chain seq x y z
N MET A 1 -15.46 -16.59 -9.03
CA MET A 1 -14.79 -15.31 -8.76
C MET A 1 -15.30 -14.66 -7.48
N GLN A 2 -16.61 -14.45 -7.31
CA GLN A 2 -17.18 -13.82 -6.12
C GLN A 2 -16.59 -14.28 -4.76
N ARG A 3 -16.62 -15.59 -4.45
CA ARG A 3 -16.07 -16.12 -3.19
C ARG A 3 -14.57 -15.83 -2.99
N TYR A 4 -13.82 -15.77 -4.08
CA TYR A 4 -12.39 -15.46 -4.02
C TYR A 4 -12.16 -14.00 -3.67
N VAL A 5 -12.90 -13.10 -4.33
CA VAL A 5 -12.88 -11.66 -4.04
C VAL A 5 -13.28 -11.39 -2.59
N GLU A 6 -14.33 -12.07 -2.11
CA GLU A 6 -14.77 -11.98 -0.71
C GLU A 6 -13.68 -12.39 0.28
N GLN A 7 -12.98 -13.51 0.01
CA GLN A 7 -11.86 -13.96 0.84
C GLN A 7 -10.71 -12.95 0.82
N LEU A 8 -10.33 -12.46 -0.37
CA LEU A 8 -9.25 -11.48 -0.49
C LEU A 8 -9.56 -10.17 0.25
N ILE A 9 -10.82 -9.71 0.19
CA ILE A 9 -11.27 -8.54 0.97
C ILE A 9 -11.18 -8.81 2.47
N GLU A 10 -11.53 -10.02 2.92
CA GLU A 10 -11.39 -10.43 4.32
C GLU A 10 -9.93 -10.41 4.75
N ASP A 11 -9.04 -11.01 3.96
CA ASP A 11 -7.60 -11.10 4.25
C ASP A 11 -6.97 -9.70 4.33
N LEU A 12 -7.26 -8.83 3.36
CA LEU A 12 -6.86 -7.41 3.39
C LEU A 12 -7.41 -6.69 4.62
N GLY A 13 -8.66 -6.97 4.99
CA GLY A 13 -9.30 -6.42 6.17
C GLY A 13 -8.65 -6.85 7.48
N GLN A 14 -8.21 -8.12 7.57
CA GLN A 14 -7.49 -8.64 8.73
C GLN A 14 -6.13 -7.94 8.89
N ILE A 15 -5.42 -7.71 7.78
CA ILE A 15 -4.14 -7.00 7.78
C ILE A 15 -4.33 -5.54 8.19
N ALA A 16 -5.33 -4.86 7.63
CA ALA A 16 -5.63 -3.48 7.99
C ALA A 16 -6.03 -3.30 9.47
N ALA A 17 -6.58 -4.34 10.11
CA ALA A 17 -6.94 -4.33 11.52
C ALA A 17 -5.77 -4.67 12.46
N GLN A 18 -4.71 -5.28 11.95
CA GLN A 18 -3.50 -5.59 12.73
C GLN A 18 -2.61 -4.35 12.80
N LYS A 19 -2.11 -4.04 14.00
CA LYS A 19 -1.03 -3.06 14.11
C LYS A 19 0.17 -3.60 13.34
N PRO A 20 0.72 -2.85 12.37
CA PRO A 20 1.93 -3.27 11.69
C PRO A 20 3.02 -3.51 12.74
N GLN A 21 3.81 -4.56 12.55
CA GLN A 21 4.92 -4.83 13.44
C GLN A 21 5.90 -3.67 13.32
N GLU A 22 6.13 -2.94 14.42
CA GLU A 22 7.13 -1.87 14.46
C GLU A 22 8.46 -2.47 14.00
N ALA A 23 8.99 -1.95 12.89
CA ALA A 23 10.32 -2.34 12.44
C ALA A 23 11.27 -2.00 13.59
N TYR A 24 11.92 -3.00 14.18
CA TYR A 24 12.93 -2.74 15.18
C TYR A 24 14.10 -2.03 14.49
N ILE A 25 14.30 -0.78 14.84
CA ILE A 25 15.39 0.06 14.37
C ILE A 25 16.26 0.38 15.57
N GLU A 26 17.55 0.03 15.50
CA GLU A 26 18.52 0.54 16.46
C GLU A 26 18.79 2.01 16.13
N ILE A 27 18.15 2.91 16.86
CA ILE A 27 18.30 4.36 16.68
C ILE A 27 19.68 4.77 17.23
N PRO A 28 20.58 5.34 16.41
CA PRO A 28 21.85 5.86 16.90
C PRO A 28 21.62 6.99 17.92
N PRO A 29 22.51 7.19 18.91
CA PRO A 29 22.36 8.24 19.92
C PRO A 29 22.15 9.65 19.35
N GLN A 30 22.63 9.91 18.14
CA GLN A 30 22.49 11.20 17.45
C GLN A 30 21.06 11.47 16.92
N LEU A 31 20.22 10.43 16.84
CA LEU A 31 18.85 10.51 16.31
C LEU A 31 17.78 10.25 17.39
N GLU A 32 18.19 10.01 18.65
CA GLU A 32 17.25 9.79 19.78
C GLU A 32 16.30 10.97 20.01
N GLU A 33 16.76 12.20 19.75
CA GLU A 33 15.95 13.41 19.91
C GLU A 33 15.04 13.70 18.69
N ALA A 34 15.18 12.94 17.59
CA ALA A 34 14.43 13.12 16.35
C ALA A 34 14.02 11.76 15.74
N PRO A 35 13.07 11.05 16.37
CA PRO A 35 12.69 9.68 15.99
C PRO A 35 12.14 9.57 14.57
N ASP A 36 11.51 10.62 14.05
CA ASP A 36 11.02 10.73 12.66
C ASP A 36 12.16 10.73 11.64
N ILE A 37 13.27 11.43 11.94
CA ILE A 37 14.49 11.39 11.13
C ILE A 37 15.13 10.00 11.21
N GLY A 38 15.11 9.38 12.39
CA GLY A 38 15.55 8.00 12.61
C GLY A 38 14.78 7.00 11.74
N GLU A 39 13.44 7.06 11.75
CA GLU A 39 12.58 6.23 10.91
C GLU A 39 12.89 6.43 9.43
N LEU A 40 12.90 7.68 8.95
CA LEU A 40 13.15 7.99 7.55
C LEU A 40 14.50 7.47 7.05
N ALA A 41 15.54 7.55 7.89
CA ALA A 41 16.90 7.16 7.52
C ALA A 41 17.13 5.63 7.59
N LEU A 42 16.37 4.91 8.42
CA LEU A 42 16.72 3.53 8.80
C LEU A 42 15.65 2.50 8.43
N VAL A 43 14.39 2.88 8.24
CA VAL A 43 13.36 1.97 7.71
C VAL A 43 13.73 1.61 6.27
N PRO A 44 13.86 0.32 5.92
CA PRO A 44 14.15 -0.06 4.54
C PRO A 44 12.94 0.17 3.64
N PHE A 45 13.19 0.48 2.38
CA PHE A 45 12.19 0.38 1.33
C PHE A 45 11.92 -1.10 1.05
N LYS A 46 10.65 -1.49 1.12
CA LYS A 46 10.18 -2.84 0.80
C LYS A 46 8.84 -2.79 0.08
N PRO A 47 8.54 -3.75 -0.79
CA PRO A 47 7.22 -3.84 -1.41
C PRO A 47 6.12 -4.02 -0.36
N ILE A 48 4.89 -3.63 -0.68
CA ILE A 48 3.73 -3.80 0.23
C ILE A 48 3.50 -5.28 0.52
N SER A 49 3.80 -6.17 -0.43
CA SER A 49 3.77 -7.62 -0.24
C SER A 49 4.65 -8.10 0.92
N GLU A 50 5.84 -7.55 1.11
CA GLU A 50 6.71 -7.89 2.25
C GLU A 50 6.18 -7.35 3.60
N TRP A 51 5.50 -6.20 3.58
CA TRP A 51 4.90 -5.62 4.79
C TRP A 51 3.63 -6.34 5.24
N THR A 52 2.89 -6.91 4.28
CA THR A 52 1.54 -7.45 4.49
C THR A 52 1.50 -8.99 4.43
N GLY A 53 2.45 -9.62 3.74
CA GLY A 53 2.44 -11.04 3.40
C GLY A 53 1.45 -11.40 2.28
N ILE A 54 0.89 -10.42 1.57
CA ILE A 54 0.01 -10.62 0.42
C ILE A 54 0.82 -10.36 -0.85
N ASP A 55 1.11 -11.40 -1.60
CA ASP A 55 1.82 -11.31 -2.88
C ASP A 55 0.94 -10.67 -3.97
N PHE A 56 1.54 -9.95 -4.91
CA PHE A 56 0.83 -9.36 -6.05
C PHE A 56 0.00 -10.39 -6.84
N GLU A 57 0.48 -11.62 -6.97
CA GLU A 57 -0.14 -12.67 -7.77
C GLU A 57 -1.49 -13.16 -7.22
N VAL A 58 -1.86 -12.80 -5.98
CA VAL A 58 -3.19 -13.12 -5.45
C VAL A 58 -4.27 -12.17 -5.96
N PHE A 59 -3.91 -11.03 -6.56
CA PHE A 59 -4.90 -10.11 -7.09
C PHE A 59 -5.42 -10.61 -8.45
N PRO A 60 -6.75 -10.78 -8.63
CA PRO A 60 -7.30 -11.18 -9.92
C PRO A 60 -7.05 -10.14 -11.00
N GLU A 61 -6.75 -10.59 -12.22
CA GLU A 61 -6.69 -9.70 -13.38
C GLU A 61 -8.02 -8.92 -13.55
N MET A 62 -7.93 -7.60 -13.79
CA MET A 62 -9.07 -6.68 -13.83
C MET A 62 -10.23 -7.16 -14.73
N TRP A 63 -9.94 -7.74 -15.89
CA TRP A 63 -10.97 -8.24 -16.84
C TRP A 63 -11.82 -9.41 -16.31
N ARG A 64 -11.44 -10.00 -15.16
CA ARG A 64 -12.19 -11.06 -14.47
C ARG A 64 -13.13 -10.52 -13.40
N LEU A 65 -13.06 -9.23 -13.10
CA LEU A 65 -13.80 -8.56 -12.04
C LEU A 65 -14.95 -7.72 -12.62
N SER A 66 -16.03 -7.61 -11.86
CA SER A 66 -17.05 -6.58 -12.12
C SER A 66 -16.61 -5.24 -11.53
N TYR A 67 -17.21 -4.14 -12.01
CA TYR A 67 -16.96 -2.81 -11.47
C TYR A 67 -17.12 -2.75 -9.94
N ASP A 68 -18.22 -3.31 -9.41
CA ASP A 68 -18.48 -3.38 -7.96
C ASP A 68 -17.42 -4.17 -7.19
N GLN A 69 -16.81 -5.19 -7.82
CA GLN A 69 -15.72 -5.96 -7.21
C GLN A 69 -14.42 -5.17 -7.17
N CYS A 70 -14.11 -4.43 -8.24
CA CYS A 70 -12.97 -3.50 -8.27
C CYS A 70 -13.13 -2.43 -7.18
N GLU A 71 -14.31 -1.80 -7.09
CA GLU A 71 -14.60 -0.80 -6.05
C GLU A 71 -14.43 -1.37 -4.63
N ALA A 72 -14.94 -2.58 -4.38
CA ALA A 72 -14.81 -3.23 -3.08
C ALA A 72 -13.35 -3.57 -2.72
N LEU A 73 -12.57 -4.04 -3.70
CA LEU A 73 -11.14 -4.32 -3.53
C LEU A 73 -10.34 -3.03 -3.31
N ASN A 74 -10.61 -1.97 -4.07
CA ASN A 74 -9.97 -0.66 -3.88
C ASN A 74 -10.17 -0.15 -2.45
N LYS A 75 -11.40 -0.23 -1.94
CA LYS A 75 -11.71 0.14 -0.55
C LYS A 75 -10.96 -0.72 0.46
N ALA A 76 -10.75 -2.01 0.19
CA ALA A 76 -9.97 -2.88 1.07
C ALA A 76 -8.48 -2.53 1.03
N ILE A 77 -7.93 -2.29 -0.17
CA ILE A 77 -6.55 -1.85 -0.39
C ILE A 77 -6.27 -0.52 0.35
N PHE A 78 -7.15 0.48 0.23
CA PHE A 78 -6.95 1.76 0.92
C PHE A 78 -6.90 1.62 2.44
N LYS A 79 -7.65 0.67 3.04
CA LYS A 79 -7.52 0.40 4.47
C LYS A 79 -6.14 -0.14 4.85
N VAL A 80 -5.54 -0.95 3.97
CA VAL A 80 -4.16 -1.40 4.15
C VAL A 80 -3.20 -0.23 4.05
N TYR A 81 -3.40 0.68 3.09
CA TYR A 81 -2.58 1.89 2.94
C TYR A 81 -2.68 2.79 4.17
N ASP A 82 -3.90 3.03 4.66
CA ASP A 82 -4.14 3.80 5.89
C ASP A 82 -3.40 3.16 7.09
N ASN A 83 -3.43 1.84 7.20
CA ASN A 83 -2.72 1.11 8.26
C ASN A 83 -1.20 1.25 8.16
N LEU A 84 -0.67 1.26 6.93
CA LEU A 84 0.75 1.50 6.63
C LEU A 84 1.12 3.00 6.58
N LYS A 85 0.16 3.90 6.84
CA LYS A 85 0.31 5.36 6.70
C LYS A 85 0.83 5.79 5.32
N LEU A 86 0.39 5.10 4.27
CA LEU A 86 0.66 5.46 2.88
C LEU A 86 -0.43 6.41 2.38
N LEU A 87 -0.03 7.57 1.89
CA LEU A 87 -0.93 8.54 1.28
C LEU A 87 -0.73 8.56 -0.23
N LEU A 88 -1.75 8.17 -0.99
CA LEU A 88 -1.72 8.32 -2.45
C LEU A 88 -1.93 9.79 -2.83
N THR A 89 -0.89 10.46 -3.32
CA THR A 89 -0.88 11.93 -3.50
C THR A 89 -1.24 12.41 -4.90
N ASP A 90 -1.14 11.56 -5.91
CA ASP A 90 -1.27 11.92 -7.33
C ASP A 90 -2.43 11.21 -8.04
N LYS A 91 -3.39 10.69 -7.27
CA LYS A 91 -4.63 10.12 -7.81
C LYS A 91 -5.47 11.20 -8.50
N PRO A 92 -5.88 11.01 -9.77
CA PRO A 92 -6.89 11.86 -10.38
C PRO A 92 -8.22 11.78 -9.63
N ASP A 93 -8.93 12.90 -9.49
CA ASP A 93 -10.21 12.97 -8.78
C ASP A 93 -11.27 12.02 -9.39
N GLU A 94 -11.28 11.88 -10.72
CA GLU A 94 -12.28 11.11 -11.48
C GLU A 94 -11.66 9.93 -12.25
N ILE A 95 -10.97 9.04 -11.54
CA ILE A 95 -10.49 7.76 -12.11
C ILE A 95 -11.55 6.66 -11.95
N PRO A 96 -11.91 5.92 -13.01
CA PRO A 96 -12.78 4.74 -12.93
C PRO A 96 -12.23 3.67 -11.96
N GLU A 97 -13.11 2.99 -11.22
CA GLU A 97 -12.70 2.04 -10.17
C GLU A 97 -11.91 0.83 -10.71
N ASP A 98 -12.23 0.36 -11.92
CA ASP A 98 -11.48 -0.70 -12.59
C ASP A 98 -10.06 -0.26 -12.94
N TRP A 99 -9.89 0.97 -13.43
CA TRP A 99 -8.56 1.53 -13.72
C TRP A 99 -7.78 1.79 -12.43
N LEU A 100 -8.43 2.31 -11.41
CA LEU A 100 -7.82 2.51 -10.10
C LEU A 100 -7.32 1.19 -9.52
N TYR A 101 -8.12 0.13 -9.64
CA TYR A 101 -7.74 -1.21 -9.21
C TYR A 101 -6.46 -1.69 -9.90
N GLU A 102 -6.39 -1.57 -11.22
CA GLU A 102 -5.20 -1.94 -11.99
C GLU A 102 -3.96 -1.15 -11.54
N VAL A 103 -4.09 0.16 -11.31
CA VAL A 103 -2.98 1.00 -10.85
C VAL A 103 -2.52 0.62 -9.44
N LEU A 104 -3.46 0.39 -8.51
CA LEU A 104 -3.13 0.00 -7.14
C LEU A 104 -2.42 -1.37 -7.10
N VAL A 105 -2.94 -2.35 -7.84
CA VAL A 105 -2.39 -3.70 -7.87
C VAL A 105 -1.06 -3.75 -8.60
N SER A 106 -0.91 -3.07 -9.75
CA SER A 106 0.38 -3.03 -10.47
C SER A 106 1.52 -2.37 -9.70
N ASN A 107 1.20 -1.54 -8.70
CA ASN A 107 2.18 -0.90 -7.82
C ASN A 107 2.29 -1.56 -6.44
N TRP A 108 1.67 -2.72 -6.24
CA TRP A 108 1.72 -3.43 -4.96
C TRP A 108 3.15 -3.82 -4.55
N ASP A 109 3.99 -4.17 -5.54
CA ASP A 109 5.40 -4.47 -5.33
C ASP A 109 6.32 -3.25 -5.46
N TYR A 110 5.77 -2.04 -5.57
CA TYR A 110 6.58 -0.83 -5.52
C TYR A 110 7.17 -0.65 -4.11
N PRO A 111 8.48 -0.43 -3.95
CA PRO A 111 9.09 -0.30 -2.63
C PRO A 111 8.62 0.96 -1.89
N VAL A 112 8.11 0.77 -0.67
CA VAL A 112 7.68 1.82 0.26
C VAL A 112 8.33 1.65 1.64
N GLN A 113 8.42 2.73 2.38
CA GLN A 113 8.79 2.75 3.79
C GLN A 113 7.53 2.81 4.66
N TYR A 114 7.45 1.91 5.64
CA TYR A 114 6.47 2.04 6.71
C TYR A 114 6.99 3.05 7.75
N LEU A 115 6.46 4.27 7.73
CA LEU A 115 6.86 5.35 8.63
C LEU A 115 5.74 5.62 9.65
N PRO A 116 5.73 4.94 10.81
CA PRO A 116 4.66 5.08 11.79
C PRO A 116 4.57 6.47 12.41
N SER A 117 5.62 7.30 12.36
CA SER A 117 5.56 8.68 12.86
C SER A 117 5.04 9.66 11.80
N SER A 118 5.61 9.66 10.59
CA SER A 118 5.34 10.67 9.57
C SER A 118 4.35 10.25 8.48
N GLY A 119 4.19 8.94 8.24
CA GLY A 119 3.63 8.42 7.00
C GLY A 119 4.56 8.60 5.80
N MET A 120 4.16 8.03 4.67
CA MET A 120 4.87 8.13 3.39
C MET A 120 3.89 8.49 2.27
N ASP A 121 4.30 9.43 1.42
CA ASP A 121 3.59 9.73 0.19
C ASP A 121 3.92 8.68 -0.87
N LEU A 122 2.88 8.12 -1.49
CA LEU A 122 2.97 7.19 -2.60
C LEU A 122 2.51 7.93 -3.87
N GLU A 123 3.45 8.11 -4.80
CA GLU A 123 3.19 8.65 -6.12
C GLU A 123 3.17 7.50 -7.13
N LEU A 124 2.07 7.33 -7.87
CA LEU A 124 1.87 6.26 -8.86
C LEU A 124 2.13 6.73 -10.29
N CYS A 125 2.12 8.04 -10.52
CA CYS A 125 2.47 8.73 -11.76
C CYS A 125 3.92 9.21 -11.69
N THR A 126 4.88 8.30 -11.84
CA THR A 126 6.26 8.69 -12.09
C THR A 126 6.34 9.23 -13.52
N GLY A 127 6.04 10.52 -13.71
CA GLY A 127 6.03 11.16 -15.01
C GLY A 127 7.37 11.00 -15.72
N ASP A 128 7.47 10.04 -16.63
CA ASP A 128 8.61 9.97 -17.53
C ASP A 128 8.44 11.10 -18.56
N SER A 129 9.04 12.24 -18.27
CA SER A 129 8.97 13.45 -19.10
C SER A 129 9.87 13.37 -20.33
N LYS A 130 10.24 12.17 -20.80
CA LYS A 130 11.11 11.99 -21.96
C LYS A 130 10.63 10.89 -22.90
N THR A 131 9.89 11.30 -23.93
CA THR A 131 10.07 10.78 -25.28
C THR A 131 10.02 11.92 -26.29
#